data_AF-A0A0Q7M7L9-F1
#
_entry.id   AF-A0A0Q7M7L9-F1
#
_cell.length_a   1.000
_cell.length_b   1.000
_cell.length_c   1.000
_cell.angle_alpha   90.00
_cell.angle_beta   90.00
_cell.angle_gamma   90.00
#
_symmetry.space_group_name_H-M   'P 1'
#
loop_
_entity.id
_entity.type
_entity.pdbx_description
1 polymer ?
#
loop_
_entity_poly.entity_id
_entity_poly.type
_entity_poly.pdbx_seq_one_letter_code
_entity_poly.pdbx_strand_id
1 'polypeptide(L)'
;MQPRRRPLVALALAAALGLALVVPGSAATAVAAPEAPFLSVGVERGAITIARVDAVCCTVYRVFRAVGSGPETEVAHDVTMPWTDTDLTPGVRYSYRARAVFGGVQSDFSAPAPTVMALAPADGHDGEFTPIDPFRALDTRIGLGAPVGPVGPGGVVSFDPRLTDALPGDGVSAVLLNVTGTESTQPTHVRVWPTGEPLPDTSSLNLVPGTSRPNQVVVPLGADGTVSLHNNAGFTQLIADVQGFYSTADGVDGVGYYAGPSLRLFDTRLPERGLQHAADGDSPLGEGPLGPFTEVWIPLYALMSVPVTAVEVNVTATEPTQPGHLVAWPGQSPAPGVSNVNFVPGQTVPNRAVVPVTFNAMGWPGIALKNNSGGRTHVIIDLQGFYDDGSLPAGLRYRPTDTRRIADTRVGNHPLAPGQTLVVPRPTEQEEAAVAHVVNVTATQSTGPGHLIGWSGDGVVPGTSVVNFARGEDSPNLATVTAGADGRIAVTGGSSTVHVVVDHLGYFY
;
A
#
# COMPACT_ATOMS: atom_id res chain seq x y z
N MET A 1 19.51 -50.48 -45.12
CA MET A 1 20.91 -50.11 -44.82
C MET A 1 21.00 -48.59 -44.69
N GLN A 2 21.59 -48.08 -43.60
CA GLN A 2 22.18 -46.73 -43.54
C GLN A 2 23.53 -46.72 -44.30
N PRO A 3 24.22 -45.57 -44.53
CA PRO A 3 24.06 -44.21 -43.99
C PRO A 3 23.77 -43.17 -45.12
N ARG A 4 24.09 -41.85 -45.12
CA ARG A 4 24.88 -40.93 -44.26
C ARG A 4 24.40 -39.47 -44.48
N ARG A 5 24.66 -38.55 -43.52
CA ARG A 5 24.35 -37.10 -43.61
C ARG A 5 25.31 -36.33 -44.53
N ARG A 6 24.87 -35.17 -45.08
CA ARG A 6 25.68 -33.96 -45.43
C ARG A 6 24.76 -32.74 -45.76
N PRO A 7 25.24 -31.48 -45.79
CA PRO A 7 24.76 -30.49 -44.81
C PRO A 7 24.19 -29.18 -45.37
N LEU A 8 23.75 -28.29 -44.45
CA LEU A 8 23.33 -26.91 -44.70
C LEU A 8 24.43 -26.06 -45.35
N VAL A 9 24.01 -25.11 -46.19
CA VAL A 9 24.86 -24.09 -46.83
C VAL A 9 25.07 -22.92 -45.87
N ALA A 10 26.33 -22.60 -45.57
CA ALA A 10 26.72 -21.35 -44.95
C ALA A 10 27.02 -20.30 -46.02
N LEU A 11 26.52 -19.08 -45.86
CA LEU A 11 26.86 -17.95 -46.73
C LEU A 11 28.19 -17.34 -46.26
N ALA A 12 29.13 -17.16 -47.18
CA ALA A 12 30.53 -16.87 -46.82
C ALA A 12 30.79 -15.40 -46.49
N LEU A 13 31.56 -15.19 -45.41
CA LEU A 13 32.22 -13.92 -45.11
C LEU A 13 33.42 -13.75 -46.06
N ALA A 14 33.52 -12.62 -46.76
CA ALA A 14 34.67 -12.32 -47.61
C ALA A 14 35.77 -11.61 -46.81
N ALA A 15 36.94 -12.23 -46.67
CA ALA A 15 38.15 -11.58 -46.17
C ALA A 15 39.06 -11.19 -47.34
N ALA A 16 39.62 -9.98 -47.30
CA ALA A 16 40.66 -9.55 -48.22
C ALA A 16 41.84 -8.96 -47.41
N LEU A 17 43.03 -9.55 -47.54
CA LEU A 17 44.26 -9.02 -46.98
C LEU A 17 44.65 -7.72 -47.72
N GLY A 18 44.76 -6.61 -46.98
CA GLY A 18 45.39 -5.38 -47.44
C GLY A 18 46.82 -5.27 -46.92
N LEU A 19 47.80 -5.26 -47.82
CA LEU A 19 49.22 -5.12 -47.48
C LEU A 19 49.49 -3.71 -46.91
N ALA A 20 50.20 -3.63 -45.79
CA ALA A 20 50.47 -2.35 -45.12
C ALA A 20 51.46 -1.47 -45.91
N LEU A 21 50.98 -0.33 -46.42
CA LEU A 21 51.83 0.75 -46.92
C LEU A 21 52.12 1.73 -45.78
N VAL A 22 53.35 1.75 -45.28
CA VAL A 22 53.74 2.68 -44.20
C VAL A 22 53.87 4.08 -44.76
N VAL A 23 52.88 4.93 -44.49
CA VAL A 23 52.97 6.39 -44.67
C VAL A 23 53.43 7.00 -43.36
N PRO A 24 54.64 7.59 -43.27
CA PRO A 24 55.08 8.30 -42.07
C PRO A 24 54.38 9.66 -42.00
N GLY A 25 53.18 9.70 -41.43
CA GLY A 25 52.40 10.94 -41.37
C GLY A 25 50.91 10.84 -41.01
N SER A 26 50.43 9.74 -40.42
CA SER A 26 49.11 9.77 -39.77
C SER A 26 49.26 10.31 -38.36
N ALA A 27 48.76 11.52 -38.09
CA ALA A 27 48.44 11.92 -36.73
C ALA A 27 47.54 10.84 -36.11
N ALA A 28 47.78 10.49 -34.84
CA ALA A 28 46.90 9.56 -34.14
C ALA A 28 45.47 10.11 -34.20
N THR A 29 44.58 9.41 -34.89
CA THR A 29 43.17 9.79 -34.95
C THR A 29 42.64 9.74 -33.54
N ALA A 30 42.32 10.92 -32.98
CA ALA A 30 41.76 11.03 -31.64
C ALA A 30 40.55 10.10 -31.55
N VAL A 31 40.56 9.21 -30.57
CA VAL A 31 39.44 8.30 -30.32
C VAL A 31 38.24 9.19 -29.97
N ALA A 32 37.23 9.19 -30.84
CA ALA A 32 36.02 9.97 -30.60
C ALA A 32 35.35 9.46 -29.32
N ALA A 33 34.80 10.39 -28.54
CA ALA A 33 33.98 10.04 -27.38
C ALA A 33 32.79 9.17 -27.85
N PRO A 34 32.47 8.07 -27.14
CA PRO A 34 31.27 7.30 -27.45
C PRO A 34 30.00 8.09 -27.13
N GLU A 35 28.87 7.65 -27.68
CA GLU A 35 27.55 8.21 -27.34
C GLU A 35 27.17 7.87 -25.88
N ALA A 36 26.35 8.74 -25.28
CA ALA A 36 25.85 8.55 -23.92
C ALA A 36 24.87 7.36 -23.85
N PRO A 37 25.01 6.43 -22.89
CA PRO A 37 24.19 5.22 -22.85
C PRO A 37 22.76 5.49 -22.36
N PHE A 38 21.80 4.67 -22.80
CA PHE A 38 20.46 4.62 -22.20
C PHE A 38 20.42 3.60 -21.07
N LEU A 39 19.93 4.04 -19.90
CA LEU A 39 19.91 3.24 -18.68
C LEU A 39 18.49 2.79 -18.30
N SER A 40 18.40 1.58 -17.77
CA SER A 40 17.28 1.06 -16.99
C SER A 40 17.78 0.69 -15.58
N VAL A 41 16.83 0.65 -14.63
CA VAL A 41 17.12 0.36 -13.22
C VAL A 41 16.19 -0.75 -12.76
N GLY A 42 16.78 -1.83 -12.23
CA GLY A 42 16.09 -2.82 -11.41
C GLY A 42 16.37 -2.56 -9.94
N VAL A 43 15.38 -2.81 -9.09
CA VAL A 43 15.51 -2.72 -7.62
C VAL A 43 15.27 -4.11 -7.06
N GLU A 44 16.17 -4.56 -6.19
CA GLU A 44 16.08 -5.79 -5.43
C GLU A 44 16.42 -5.47 -3.96
N ARG A 45 16.25 -6.45 -3.06
CA ARG A 45 16.55 -6.23 -1.63
C ARG A 45 18.05 -6.10 -1.39
N GLY A 46 18.47 -4.97 -0.80
CA GLY A 46 19.87 -4.62 -0.61
C GLY A 46 20.66 -4.34 -1.89
N ALA A 47 20.00 -4.22 -3.05
CA ALA A 47 20.66 -4.12 -4.34
C ALA A 47 19.91 -3.25 -5.37
N ILE A 48 20.63 -2.41 -6.11
CA ILE A 48 20.09 -1.68 -7.26
C ILE A 48 20.92 -2.02 -8.50
N THR A 49 20.29 -2.63 -9.50
CA THR A 49 20.96 -3.07 -10.73
C THR A 49 20.72 -2.07 -11.86
N ILE A 50 21.81 -1.46 -12.33
CA ILE A 50 21.83 -0.57 -13.49
C ILE A 50 22.14 -1.40 -14.73
N ALA A 51 21.25 -1.36 -15.73
CA ALA A 51 21.41 -2.05 -17.00
C ALA A 51 21.36 -1.06 -18.17
N ARG A 52 22.01 -1.41 -19.28
CA ARG A 52 21.93 -0.65 -20.53
C ARG A 52 20.80 -1.18 -21.41
N VAL A 53 20.18 -0.31 -22.20
CA VAL A 53 19.07 -0.70 -23.11
C VAL A 53 19.54 -0.84 -24.56
N ASP A 54 20.69 -0.24 -24.92
CA ASP A 54 21.22 -0.13 -26.28
C ASP A 54 22.71 -0.54 -26.33
N ALA A 55 23.19 -1.32 -27.32
CA ALA A 55 24.60 -1.75 -27.34
C ALA A 55 25.20 -2.10 -28.72
N VAL A 56 26.35 -1.47 -29.05
CA VAL A 56 27.45 -2.11 -29.83
C VAL A 56 28.86 -1.62 -29.42
N CYS A 57 29.11 -0.33 -29.19
CA CYS A 57 30.48 0.23 -29.23
C CYS A 57 31.34 0.10 -27.96
N CYS A 58 30.77 0.10 -26.75
CA CYS A 58 31.51 0.13 -25.48
C CYS A 58 31.17 -1.04 -24.57
N THR A 59 32.17 -1.56 -23.87
CA THR A 59 32.03 -2.63 -22.85
C THR A 59 32.31 -2.14 -21.42
N VAL A 60 32.80 -0.91 -21.27
CA VAL A 60 33.33 -0.34 -20.01
C VAL A 60 32.59 0.96 -19.68
N TYR A 61 32.23 1.13 -18.41
CA TYR A 61 31.37 2.21 -17.91
C TYR A 61 31.89 2.80 -16.61
N ARG A 62 31.58 4.07 -16.38
CA ARG A 62 31.63 4.68 -15.04
C ARG A 62 30.23 5.03 -14.59
N VAL A 63 29.89 4.70 -13.37
CA VAL A 63 28.56 4.88 -12.78
C VAL A 63 28.65 5.93 -11.68
N PHE A 64 27.73 6.87 -11.72
CA PHE A 64 27.60 7.98 -10.80
C PHE A 64 26.25 7.90 -10.12
N ARG A 65 26.23 8.14 -8.81
CA ARG A 65 25.08 8.01 -7.91
C ARG A 65 24.86 9.32 -7.19
N ALA A 66 23.65 9.84 -7.19
CA ALA A 66 23.22 10.90 -6.28
C ALA A 66 22.34 10.32 -5.18
N VAL A 67 22.39 10.93 -3.99
CA VAL A 67 21.55 10.60 -2.83
C VAL A 67 20.45 11.65 -2.73
N GLY A 68 19.19 11.27 -2.91
CA GLY A 68 18.06 12.18 -2.98
C GLY A 68 18.25 13.23 -4.09
N SER A 69 18.26 14.51 -3.72
CA SER A 69 18.60 15.66 -4.59
C SER A 69 20.04 16.18 -4.40
N GLY A 70 20.90 15.40 -3.73
CA GLY A 70 22.29 15.73 -3.48
C GLY A 70 23.20 15.64 -4.73
N PRO A 71 24.50 15.95 -4.57
CA PRO A 71 25.46 15.87 -5.66
C PRO A 71 25.71 14.42 -6.13
N GLU A 72 25.98 14.26 -7.43
CA GLU A 72 26.42 13.00 -8.04
C GLU A 72 27.87 12.66 -7.63
N THR A 73 28.13 11.43 -7.20
CA THR A 73 29.47 10.89 -6.87
C THR A 73 29.77 9.65 -7.72
N GLU A 74 31.03 9.44 -8.12
CA GLU A 74 31.43 8.22 -8.85
C GLU A 74 31.44 7.04 -7.87
N VAL A 75 30.65 6.00 -8.16
CA VAL A 75 30.49 4.79 -7.31
C VAL A 75 31.02 3.52 -7.97
N ALA A 76 31.13 3.51 -9.30
CA ALA A 76 31.70 2.40 -10.04
C ALA A 76 32.63 2.89 -11.14
N HIS A 77 33.81 2.30 -11.22
CA HIS A 77 34.85 2.65 -12.18
C HIS A 77 35.13 1.48 -13.11
N ASP A 78 35.15 1.77 -14.41
CA ASP A 78 35.46 0.84 -15.50
C ASP A 78 34.75 -0.54 -15.38
N VAL A 79 33.45 -0.52 -15.05
CA VAL A 79 32.59 -1.70 -14.90
C VAL A 79 31.88 -2.10 -16.19
N THR A 80 31.49 -3.37 -16.29
CA THR A 80 30.57 -3.86 -17.33
C THR A 80 29.11 -3.66 -16.91
N MET A 81 28.19 -3.50 -17.86
CA MET A 81 26.75 -3.49 -17.61
C MET A 81 26.11 -4.86 -17.92
N PRO A 82 25.13 -5.35 -17.13
CA PRO A 82 24.57 -4.70 -15.94
C PRO A 82 25.55 -4.66 -14.77
N TRP A 83 25.48 -3.59 -13.98
CA TRP A 83 26.24 -3.39 -12.74
C TRP A 83 25.28 -3.23 -11.57
N THR A 84 25.60 -3.85 -10.44
CA THR A 84 24.75 -3.84 -9.24
C THR A 84 25.45 -3.06 -8.13
N ASP A 85 24.74 -2.05 -7.60
CA ASP A 85 25.10 -1.33 -6.39
C ASP A 85 24.56 -2.08 -5.17
N THR A 86 25.42 -2.35 -4.19
CA THR A 86 25.05 -2.93 -2.89
C THR A 86 25.54 -2.07 -1.71
N ASP A 87 26.17 -0.92 -1.98
CA ASP A 87 26.61 0.04 -0.97
C ASP A 87 25.45 1.01 -0.67
N LEU A 88 24.34 0.44 -0.21
CA LEU A 88 23.05 1.12 -0.13
C LEU A 88 22.56 1.19 1.32
N THR A 89 22.10 2.37 1.71
CA THR A 89 21.31 2.56 2.94
C THR A 89 19.85 2.26 2.61
N PRO A 90 19.18 1.32 3.32
CA PRO A 90 17.77 1.02 3.09
C PRO A 90 16.88 2.26 3.14
N GLY A 91 15.91 2.31 2.24
CA GLY A 91 14.94 3.39 2.05
C GLY A 91 15.50 4.76 1.65
N VAL A 92 16.83 4.89 1.48
CA VAL A 92 17.41 6.07 0.84
C VAL A 92 17.13 6.02 -0.66
N ARG A 93 16.74 7.16 -1.24
CA ARG A 93 16.54 7.30 -2.69
C ARG A 93 17.84 7.61 -3.41
N TYR A 94 18.07 6.91 -4.51
CA TYR A 94 19.23 7.00 -5.36
C TYR A 94 18.82 7.27 -6.80
N SER A 95 19.55 8.16 -7.48
CA SER A 95 19.46 8.32 -8.93
C SER A 95 20.82 8.07 -9.56
N TYR A 96 20.82 7.52 -10.78
CA TYR A 96 22.03 7.02 -11.42
C TYR A 96 22.21 7.59 -12.82
N ARG A 97 23.48 7.85 -13.16
CA ARG A 97 23.93 8.19 -14.50
C ARG A 97 25.19 7.43 -14.83
N ALA A 98 25.44 7.21 -16.10
CA ALA A 98 26.65 6.56 -16.56
C ALA A 98 27.33 7.33 -17.67
N ARG A 99 28.63 7.08 -17.81
CA ARG A 99 29.43 7.44 -18.99
C ARG A 99 30.00 6.16 -19.59
N ALA A 100 29.90 6.03 -20.90
CA ALA A 100 30.58 4.98 -21.65
C ALA A 100 32.06 5.33 -21.78
N VAL A 101 32.94 4.34 -21.70
CA VAL A 101 34.40 4.50 -21.85
C VAL A 101 34.88 3.72 -23.06
N PHE A 102 35.58 4.38 -23.98
CA PHE A 102 36.20 3.76 -25.14
C PHE A 102 37.59 4.35 -25.39
N GLY A 103 38.62 3.50 -25.43
CA GLY A 103 40.01 3.94 -25.64
C GLY A 103 40.53 4.95 -24.59
N GLY A 104 39.95 4.96 -23.38
CA GLY A 104 40.25 5.94 -22.33
C GLY A 104 39.49 7.27 -22.43
N VAL A 105 38.67 7.46 -23.47
CA VAL A 105 37.81 8.64 -23.66
C VAL A 105 36.40 8.33 -23.13
N GLN A 106 35.79 9.30 -22.44
CA GLN A 106 34.45 9.17 -21.88
C GLN A 106 33.41 9.83 -22.79
N SER A 107 32.20 9.28 -22.82
CA SER A 107 31.00 9.97 -23.34
C SER A 107 30.60 11.15 -22.45
N ASP A 108 29.67 11.96 -22.97
CA ASP A 108 28.76 12.71 -22.10
C ASP A 108 27.97 11.78 -21.16
N PHE A 109 27.41 12.34 -20.09
CA PHE A 109 26.54 11.59 -19.20
C PHE A 109 25.25 11.15 -19.90
N SER A 110 24.75 9.96 -19.53
CA SER A 110 23.36 9.57 -19.78
C SER A 110 22.36 10.60 -19.25
N ALA A 111 21.12 10.52 -19.73
CA ALA A 111 19.99 11.02 -18.96
C ALA A 111 19.99 10.37 -17.56
N PRO A 112 19.51 11.06 -16.50
CA PRO A 112 19.28 10.42 -15.21
C PRO A 112 18.29 9.28 -15.38
N ALA A 113 18.67 8.11 -14.90
CA ALA A 113 17.75 7.00 -14.77
C ALA A 113 16.68 7.32 -13.70
N PRO A 114 15.52 6.65 -13.69
CA PRO A 114 14.48 6.90 -12.68
C PRO A 114 15.05 6.85 -11.26
N THR A 115 14.72 7.85 -10.45
CA THR A 115 15.07 7.84 -9.02
C THR A 115 14.35 6.68 -8.35
N VAL A 116 15.13 5.73 -7.85
CA VAL A 116 14.65 4.54 -7.14
C VAL A 116 15.00 4.64 -5.67
N MET A 117 14.37 3.80 -4.86
CA MET A 117 14.69 3.67 -3.44
C MET A 117 15.42 2.35 -3.23
N ALA A 118 16.51 2.37 -2.46
CA ALA A 118 17.11 1.13 -2.00
C ALA A 118 16.15 0.45 -1.01
N LEU A 119 16.03 -0.86 -1.07
CA LEU A 119 15.25 -1.62 -0.09
C LEU A 119 16.18 -2.34 0.88
N ALA A 120 15.67 -2.65 2.06
CA ALA A 120 16.44 -3.43 3.03
C ALA A 120 16.89 -4.78 2.44
N PRO A 121 18.07 -5.29 2.82
CA PRO A 121 18.41 -6.70 2.61
C PRO A 121 17.33 -7.63 3.16
N ALA A 122 17.26 -8.85 2.63
CA ALA A 122 16.30 -9.86 3.09
C ALA A 122 16.73 -10.49 4.43
N ASP A 123 16.55 -9.75 5.53
CA ASP A 123 16.74 -10.25 6.88
C ASP A 123 15.51 -11.07 7.33
N GLY A 124 15.32 -12.23 6.70
CA GLY A 124 14.22 -13.17 6.99
C GLY A 124 12.84 -12.78 6.45
N HIS A 125 11.82 -13.52 6.87
CA HIS A 125 10.41 -13.30 6.54
C HIS A 125 9.73 -12.32 7.52
N ASP A 126 10.45 -11.28 7.96
CA ASP A 126 9.93 -10.33 8.95
C ASP A 126 8.91 -9.40 8.29
N GLY A 127 7.71 -9.30 8.86
CA GLY A 127 6.69 -8.38 8.38
C GLY A 127 6.05 -8.74 7.04
N GLU A 128 6.06 -10.01 6.61
CA GLU A 128 5.23 -10.46 5.49
C GLU A 128 3.76 -10.50 5.91
N PHE A 129 2.84 -10.14 5.02
CA PHE A 129 1.42 -10.30 5.31
C PHE A 129 0.93 -11.69 4.88
N THR A 130 0.10 -12.31 5.71
CA THR A 130 -0.67 -13.52 5.38
C THR A 130 -2.16 -13.18 5.41
N PRO A 131 -2.85 -13.11 4.25
CA PRO A 131 -4.30 -13.02 4.20
C PRO A 131 -4.94 -14.33 4.66
N ILE A 132 -6.09 -14.25 5.33
CA ILE A 132 -6.89 -15.42 5.76
C ILE A 132 -8.36 -15.23 5.39
N ASP A 133 -9.14 -16.32 5.44
CA ASP A 133 -10.61 -16.21 5.43
C ASP A 133 -11.07 -15.46 6.69
N PRO A 134 -11.74 -14.29 6.57
CA PRO A 134 -12.02 -13.46 7.73
C PRO A 134 -13.01 -14.08 8.72
N PHE A 135 -12.69 -14.03 10.02
CA PHE A 135 -13.52 -14.59 11.09
C PHE A 135 -13.63 -13.64 12.29
N ARG A 136 -14.66 -13.84 13.13
CA ARG A 136 -14.87 -13.04 14.35
C ARG A 136 -14.12 -13.62 15.53
N ALA A 137 -13.27 -12.81 16.17
CA ALA A 137 -12.56 -13.17 17.40
C ALA A 137 -13.18 -12.55 18.67
N LEU A 138 -13.90 -11.43 18.53
CA LEU A 138 -14.59 -10.77 19.64
C LEU A 138 -16.02 -10.39 19.25
N ASP A 139 -17.00 -10.68 20.11
CA ASP A 139 -18.36 -10.14 20.01
C ASP A 139 -19.00 -10.06 21.41
N THR A 140 -18.98 -8.88 22.02
CA THR A 140 -19.51 -8.69 23.39
C THR A 140 -21.03 -8.86 23.49
N ARG A 141 -21.75 -8.90 22.36
CA ARG A 141 -23.21 -9.12 22.32
C ARG A 141 -23.60 -10.57 22.58
N ILE A 142 -22.72 -11.52 22.24
CA ILE A 142 -22.95 -12.98 22.35
C ILE A 142 -21.96 -13.69 23.28
N GLY A 143 -20.98 -12.97 23.83
CA GLY A 143 -19.97 -13.53 24.74
C GLY A 143 -18.83 -14.28 24.04
N LEU A 144 -18.51 -13.89 22.80
CA LEU A 144 -17.37 -14.45 22.04
C LEU A 144 -16.12 -13.62 22.36
N GLY A 145 -15.04 -14.28 22.77
CA GLY A 145 -13.76 -13.63 23.11
C GLY A 145 -13.74 -12.81 24.43
N ALA A 146 -14.90 -12.38 24.92
CA ALA A 146 -15.08 -11.63 26.16
C ALA A 146 -16.45 -11.94 26.80
N PRO A 147 -16.69 -11.57 28.09
CA PRO A 147 -18.00 -11.74 28.72
C PRO A 147 -19.13 -11.02 27.96
N VAL A 148 -20.34 -11.57 28.04
CA VAL A 148 -21.53 -10.97 27.41
C VAL A 148 -21.97 -9.68 28.11
N GLY A 149 -22.16 -8.61 27.35
CA GLY A 149 -22.61 -7.30 27.83
C GLY A 149 -21.81 -6.14 27.23
N PRO A 150 -22.37 -4.92 27.20
CA PRO A 150 -21.68 -3.76 26.64
C PRO A 150 -20.51 -3.32 27.54
N VAL A 151 -19.43 -2.87 26.91
CA VAL A 151 -18.26 -2.31 27.59
C VAL A 151 -18.59 -0.91 28.11
N GLY A 152 -18.56 -0.75 29.43
CA GLY A 152 -18.85 0.51 30.12
C GLY A 152 -17.75 1.58 29.99
N PRO A 153 -17.91 2.73 30.66
CA PRO A 153 -16.96 3.84 30.59
C PRO A 153 -15.67 3.49 31.33
N GLY A 154 -14.52 3.69 30.68
CA GLY A 154 -13.22 3.21 31.16
C GLY A 154 -13.07 1.69 31.13
N GLY A 155 -14.04 0.96 30.56
CA GLY A 155 -14.04 -0.50 30.52
C GLY A 155 -13.04 -1.03 29.50
N VAL A 156 -12.37 -2.13 29.87
CA VAL A 156 -11.43 -2.86 29.01
C VAL A 156 -11.93 -4.27 28.79
N VAL A 157 -11.84 -4.76 27.55
CA VAL A 157 -11.95 -6.19 27.20
C VAL A 157 -10.67 -6.63 26.51
N SER A 158 -10.19 -7.81 26.86
CA SER A 158 -9.02 -8.44 26.22
C SER A 158 -9.45 -9.78 25.63
N PHE A 159 -8.94 -10.12 24.44
CA PHE A 159 -9.27 -11.34 23.73
C PHE A 159 -8.06 -11.90 22.99
N ASP A 160 -8.04 -13.22 22.79
CA ASP A 160 -7.05 -13.87 21.93
C ASP A 160 -7.55 -13.85 20.47
N PRO A 161 -6.85 -13.21 19.51
CA PRO A 161 -7.24 -13.25 18.11
C PRO A 161 -7.02 -14.63 17.46
N ARG A 162 -6.26 -15.54 18.07
CA ARG A 162 -5.94 -16.88 17.56
C ARG A 162 -7.01 -17.92 17.91
N LEU A 163 -8.30 -17.56 17.82
CA LEU A 163 -9.42 -18.49 18.12
C LEU A 163 -9.54 -19.66 17.11
N THR A 164 -8.78 -19.65 16.02
CA THR A 164 -8.76 -20.68 15.00
C THR A 164 -7.33 -20.93 14.55
N ASP A 165 -7.06 -22.12 13.99
CA ASP A 165 -5.76 -22.50 13.44
C ASP A 165 -5.33 -21.67 12.21
N ALA A 166 -6.13 -20.68 11.79
CA ALA A 166 -5.79 -19.75 10.71
C ALA A 166 -4.74 -18.70 11.13
N LEU A 167 -4.53 -18.49 12.43
CA LEU A 167 -3.36 -17.75 12.95
C LEU A 167 -2.45 -18.74 13.67
N PRO A 168 -1.14 -18.76 13.37
CA PRO A 168 -0.20 -19.60 14.12
C PRO A 168 -0.09 -19.13 15.58
N GLY A 169 0.28 -20.08 16.46
CA GLY A 169 0.40 -19.82 17.91
C GLY A 169 1.58 -18.91 18.24
N ASP A 170 2.66 -19.03 17.46
CA ASP A 170 3.88 -18.24 17.41
C ASP A 170 4.04 -17.61 16.02
N GLY A 171 5.17 -16.93 15.77
CA GLY A 171 5.46 -16.37 14.45
C GLY A 171 4.68 -15.12 14.03
N VAL A 172 3.78 -14.58 14.87
CA VAL A 172 2.93 -13.42 14.56
C VAL A 172 3.48 -12.13 15.19
N SER A 173 3.80 -11.13 14.36
CA SER A 173 4.27 -9.81 14.80
C SER A 173 3.13 -8.83 15.05
N ALA A 174 2.07 -8.89 14.23
CA ALA A 174 0.87 -8.09 14.37
C ALA A 174 -0.34 -8.75 13.70
N VAL A 175 -1.56 -8.41 14.14
CA VAL A 175 -2.82 -8.85 13.52
C VAL A 175 -3.53 -7.70 12.85
N LEU A 176 -4.16 -7.98 11.71
CA LEU A 176 -5.02 -7.05 10.97
C LEU A 176 -6.48 -7.28 11.37
N LEU A 177 -7.02 -6.37 12.16
CA LEU A 177 -8.38 -6.40 12.68
C LEU A 177 -9.29 -5.42 11.94
N ASN A 178 -10.57 -5.74 11.81
CA ASN A 178 -11.62 -4.74 11.70
C ASN A 178 -12.33 -4.62 13.04
N VAL A 179 -12.21 -3.48 13.72
CA VAL A 179 -12.83 -3.24 15.02
C VAL A 179 -14.11 -2.44 14.81
N THR A 180 -15.25 -3.00 15.21
CA THR A 180 -16.56 -2.36 15.09
C THR A 180 -17.14 -2.05 16.46
N GLY A 181 -17.53 -0.79 16.66
CA GLY A 181 -18.35 -0.36 17.79
C GLY A 181 -19.81 -0.23 17.36
N THR A 182 -20.74 -0.69 18.20
CA THR A 182 -22.19 -0.57 17.96
C THR A 182 -22.96 -0.34 19.25
N GLU A 183 -24.22 0.07 19.15
CA GLU A 183 -25.11 0.36 20.30
C GLU A 183 -24.55 1.41 21.29
N SER A 184 -23.65 2.29 20.81
CA SER A 184 -22.98 3.30 21.64
C SER A 184 -23.99 4.30 22.25
N THR A 185 -23.99 4.45 23.57
CA THR A 185 -24.98 5.30 24.27
C THR A 185 -24.63 6.79 24.30
N GLN A 186 -23.36 7.13 24.11
CA GLN A 186 -22.84 8.50 24.03
C GLN A 186 -21.67 8.56 23.04
N PRO A 187 -21.25 9.77 22.59
CA PRO A 187 -20.00 9.94 21.89
C PRO A 187 -18.83 9.40 22.72
N THR A 188 -18.02 8.53 22.13
CA THR A 188 -16.90 7.86 22.79
C THR A 188 -15.81 7.49 21.77
N HIS A 189 -14.68 7.00 22.24
CA HIS A 189 -13.65 6.41 21.39
C HIS A 189 -13.17 5.08 21.98
N VAL A 190 -12.71 4.20 21.09
CA VAL A 190 -12.07 2.92 21.41
C VAL A 190 -10.58 3.05 21.14
N ARG A 191 -9.78 2.51 22.06
CA ARG A 191 -8.33 2.34 21.91
C ARG A 191 -8.02 0.86 21.80
N VAL A 192 -7.08 0.49 20.95
CA VAL A 192 -6.66 -0.89 20.66
C VAL A 192 -5.15 -0.98 20.86
N TRP A 193 -4.68 -1.93 21.67
CA TRP A 193 -3.25 -2.10 21.95
C TRP A 193 -2.90 -3.55 22.38
N PRO A 194 -1.62 -3.94 22.38
CA PRO A 194 -1.16 -5.24 22.85
C PRO A 194 -1.45 -5.40 24.35
N THR A 195 -2.02 -6.53 24.79
CA THR A 195 -2.30 -6.73 26.21
C THR A 195 -1.01 -6.78 27.03
N GLY A 196 -1.00 -6.11 28.18
CA GLY A 196 0.16 -5.95 29.05
C GLY A 196 0.93 -4.65 28.82
N GLU A 197 0.81 -4.04 27.64
CA GLU A 197 1.45 -2.75 27.34
C GLU A 197 0.65 -1.55 27.89
N PRO A 198 1.29 -0.38 28.07
CA PRO A 198 0.62 0.85 28.47
C PRO A 198 -0.51 1.24 27.51
N LEU A 199 -1.65 1.65 28.08
CA LEU A 199 -2.81 2.15 27.35
C LEU A 199 -2.44 3.41 26.54
N PRO A 200 -2.53 3.42 25.19
CA PRO A 200 -2.08 4.55 24.38
C PRO A 200 -2.97 5.79 24.52
N ASP A 201 -2.41 6.97 24.23
CA ASP A 201 -3.14 8.27 24.22
C ASP A 201 -3.90 8.55 22.90
N THR A 202 -3.90 7.58 22.00
CA THR A 202 -4.47 7.66 20.64
C THR A 202 -5.74 6.83 20.53
N SER A 203 -6.69 7.29 19.71
CA SER A 203 -7.96 6.60 19.45
C SER A 203 -7.90 5.84 18.14
N SER A 204 -8.25 4.56 18.16
CA SER A 204 -8.35 3.72 16.95
C SER A 204 -9.70 3.91 16.25
N LEU A 205 -10.78 4.19 17.00
CA LEU A 205 -12.14 4.26 16.48
C LEU A 205 -12.98 5.27 17.27
N ASN A 206 -13.74 6.12 16.59
CA ASN A 206 -14.59 7.16 17.19
C ASN A 206 -16.06 6.83 16.94
N LEU A 207 -16.85 6.78 18.02
CA LEU A 207 -18.22 6.26 18.04
C LEU A 207 -19.20 7.36 18.43
N VAL A 208 -20.36 7.38 17.77
CA VAL A 208 -21.51 8.23 18.14
C VAL A 208 -22.81 7.41 18.14
N PRO A 209 -23.81 7.78 18.97
CA PRO A 209 -25.06 7.04 19.06
C PRO A 209 -25.81 6.93 17.73
N GLY A 210 -26.56 5.83 17.58
CA GLY A 210 -27.40 5.58 16.40
C GLY A 210 -26.64 5.10 15.15
N THR A 211 -25.32 4.88 15.25
CA THR A 211 -24.51 4.30 14.15
C THR A 211 -23.69 3.11 14.65
N SER A 212 -23.47 2.13 13.78
CA SER A 212 -22.39 1.15 13.95
C SER A 212 -21.21 1.63 13.10
N ARG A 213 -19.99 1.59 13.62
CA ARG A 213 -18.80 2.12 12.94
C ARG A 213 -17.64 1.15 13.05
N PRO A 214 -17.09 0.68 11.91
CA PRO A 214 -15.82 -0.03 11.86
C PRO A 214 -14.65 0.95 11.72
N ASN A 215 -13.46 0.53 12.13
CA ASN A 215 -12.20 1.00 11.54
C ASN A 215 -11.22 -0.19 11.50
N GLN A 216 -10.44 -0.28 10.44
CA GLN A 216 -9.36 -1.27 10.39
C GLN A 216 -8.23 -0.86 11.36
N VAL A 217 -7.57 -1.84 11.97
CA VAL A 217 -6.46 -1.64 12.91
C VAL A 217 -5.39 -2.70 12.65
N VAL A 218 -4.12 -2.30 12.63
CA VAL A 218 -3.00 -3.22 12.79
C VAL A 218 -2.47 -3.07 14.20
N VAL A 219 -2.32 -4.17 14.93
CA VAL A 219 -1.89 -4.15 16.34
C VAL A 219 -0.96 -5.34 16.64
N PRO A 220 0.17 -5.14 17.33
CA PRO A 220 0.98 -6.24 17.85
C PRO A 220 0.20 -7.09 18.86
N LEU A 221 0.66 -8.32 19.09
CA LEU A 221 0.13 -9.15 20.16
C LEU A 221 0.85 -8.85 21.47
N GLY A 222 0.12 -8.94 22.59
CA GLY A 222 0.73 -8.93 23.93
C GLY A 222 1.66 -10.13 24.14
N ALA A 223 2.43 -10.15 25.22
CA ALA A 223 3.32 -11.27 25.53
C ALA A 223 2.57 -12.61 25.80
N ASP A 224 1.26 -12.55 26.10
CA ASP A 224 0.35 -13.70 26.19
C ASP A 224 -0.34 -14.04 24.85
N GLY A 225 -0.11 -13.23 23.81
CA GLY A 225 -0.71 -13.31 22.50
C GLY A 225 -2.06 -12.59 22.35
N THR A 226 -2.50 -11.81 23.35
CA THR A 226 -3.83 -11.19 23.34
C THR A 226 -3.82 -9.69 23.01
N VAL A 227 -4.99 -9.16 22.64
CA VAL A 227 -5.22 -7.75 22.28
C VAL A 227 -6.26 -7.15 23.21
N SER A 228 -6.06 -5.90 23.64
CA SER A 228 -6.96 -5.17 24.53
C SER A 228 -7.68 -4.00 23.84
N LEU A 229 -8.98 -3.84 24.14
CA LEU A 229 -9.87 -2.77 23.68
C LEU A 229 -10.44 -1.99 24.87
N HIS A 230 -10.32 -0.66 24.86
CA HIS A 230 -10.79 0.24 25.93
C HIS A 230 -11.88 1.17 25.40
N ASN A 231 -13.07 1.15 26.00
CA ASN A 231 -14.11 2.17 25.75
C ASN A 231 -13.95 3.36 26.72
N ASN A 232 -13.86 4.58 26.19
CA ASN A 232 -13.65 5.77 27.01
C ASN A 232 -14.87 6.23 27.81
N ALA A 233 -16.05 6.32 27.18
CA ALA A 233 -17.26 6.91 27.76
C ALA A 233 -18.52 6.15 27.34
N GLY A 234 -19.60 6.35 28.10
CA GLY A 234 -20.87 5.66 27.87
C GLY A 234 -20.74 4.14 27.90
N PHE A 235 -21.66 3.46 27.22
CA PHE A 235 -21.62 2.03 26.97
C PHE A 235 -21.55 1.79 25.46
N THR A 236 -20.85 0.74 25.02
CA THR A 236 -20.83 0.31 23.61
C THR A 236 -20.62 -1.20 23.54
N GLN A 237 -21.14 -1.84 22.50
CA GLN A 237 -20.78 -3.21 22.15
C GLN A 237 -19.53 -3.18 21.26
N LEU A 238 -18.59 -4.10 21.49
CA LEU A 238 -17.36 -4.20 20.73
C LEU A 238 -17.29 -5.54 19.98
N ILE A 239 -16.83 -5.45 18.75
CA ILE A 239 -16.67 -6.56 17.81
C ILE A 239 -15.27 -6.43 17.20
N ALA A 240 -14.54 -7.53 17.07
CA ALA A 240 -13.30 -7.58 16.32
C ALA A 240 -13.28 -8.78 15.38
N ASP A 241 -13.17 -8.49 14.08
CA ASP A 241 -13.06 -9.45 13.00
C ASP A 241 -11.60 -9.49 12.51
N VAL A 242 -10.98 -10.66 12.43
CA VAL A 242 -9.58 -10.84 11.98
C VAL A 242 -9.56 -11.06 10.48
N GLN A 243 -8.65 -10.38 9.77
CA GLN A 243 -8.53 -10.40 8.30
C GLN A 243 -7.19 -10.95 7.80
N GLY A 244 -6.21 -11.10 8.69
CA GLY A 244 -4.87 -11.60 8.38
C GLY A 244 -3.88 -11.23 9.48
N PHE A 245 -2.63 -11.60 9.29
CA PHE A 245 -1.55 -11.33 10.23
C PHE A 245 -0.23 -11.01 9.53
N TYR A 246 0.70 -10.42 10.26
CA TYR A 246 2.08 -10.20 9.85
C TYR A 246 3.03 -11.13 10.61
N SER A 247 4.09 -11.61 9.95
CA SER A 247 5.03 -12.60 10.49
C SER A 247 6.22 -12.01 11.28
N THR A 248 6.92 -12.84 12.08
CA THR A 248 8.20 -12.55 12.78
C THR A 248 9.39 -13.39 12.23
N ALA A 249 9.78 -13.18 10.98
CA ALA A 249 10.97 -13.75 10.32
C ALA A 249 11.03 -15.26 10.03
N ASP A 250 10.44 -16.11 10.86
CA ASP A 250 10.63 -17.57 10.78
C ASP A 250 9.38 -18.33 10.29
N GLY A 251 9.54 -19.08 9.20
CA GLY A 251 8.75 -20.30 8.94
C GLY A 251 7.33 -20.16 8.38
N VAL A 252 6.88 -18.97 7.95
CA VAL A 252 5.56 -18.76 7.35
C VAL A 252 5.71 -18.12 5.96
N ASP A 253 5.08 -18.73 4.94
CA ASP A 253 5.02 -18.19 3.58
C ASP A 253 4.08 -16.98 3.52
N GLY A 254 4.63 -15.77 3.63
CA GLY A 254 3.90 -14.53 3.42
C GLY A 254 4.33 -13.80 2.15
N VAL A 255 3.64 -12.70 1.84
CA VAL A 255 3.77 -12.00 0.55
C VAL A 255 4.26 -10.56 0.68
N GLY A 256 4.86 -10.04 -0.39
CA GLY A 256 5.44 -8.70 -0.43
C GLY A 256 4.40 -7.63 -0.73
N TYR A 257 4.41 -6.53 0.03
CA TYR A 257 3.52 -5.40 -0.24
C TYR A 257 4.10 -4.45 -1.29
N TYR A 258 3.24 -3.87 -2.13
CA TYR A 258 3.61 -2.86 -3.12
C TYR A 258 2.73 -1.61 -2.92
N ALA A 259 3.33 -0.58 -2.34
CA ALA A 259 2.71 0.73 -2.19
C ALA A 259 2.61 1.47 -3.53
N GLY A 260 1.48 2.13 -3.80
CA GLY A 260 1.29 2.94 -5.00
C GLY A 260 0.59 4.27 -4.71
N PRO A 261 0.53 5.20 -5.67
CA PRO A 261 -0.39 6.32 -5.60
C PRO A 261 -1.83 5.79 -5.67
N SER A 262 -2.70 6.25 -4.77
CA SER A 262 -4.03 5.68 -4.65
C SER A 262 -4.89 5.88 -5.92
N LEU A 263 -5.55 4.80 -6.37
CA LEU A 263 -6.19 4.71 -7.69
C LEU A 263 -7.66 4.30 -7.60
N ARG A 264 -8.56 5.06 -8.24
CA ARG A 264 -9.97 4.68 -8.39
C ARG A 264 -10.10 3.44 -9.29
N LEU A 265 -10.41 2.29 -8.69
CA LEU A 265 -10.69 1.05 -9.42
C LEU A 265 -12.16 0.98 -9.85
N PHE A 266 -13.06 1.32 -8.94
CA PHE A 266 -14.50 1.19 -9.13
C PHE A 266 -15.25 2.40 -8.57
N ASP A 267 -16.26 2.89 -9.28
CA ASP A 267 -17.12 3.99 -8.86
C ASP A 267 -18.52 3.89 -9.48
N THR A 268 -19.48 3.41 -8.70
CA THR A 268 -20.87 3.27 -9.16
C THR A 268 -21.58 4.59 -9.53
N ARG A 269 -20.96 5.75 -9.29
CA ARG A 269 -21.48 7.07 -9.68
C ARG A 269 -21.07 7.46 -11.11
N LEU A 270 -20.10 6.75 -11.70
CA LEU A 270 -19.62 6.97 -13.06
C LEU A 270 -20.31 5.98 -14.03
N PRO A 271 -20.67 6.40 -15.26
CA PRO A 271 -21.27 5.51 -16.26
C PRO A 271 -20.43 4.27 -16.55
N GLU A 272 -19.12 4.47 -16.79
CA GLU A 272 -18.14 3.41 -17.08
C GLU A 272 -17.65 2.67 -15.81
N ARG A 273 -18.16 3.05 -14.63
CA ARG A 273 -17.82 2.50 -13.31
C ARG A 273 -16.33 2.42 -12.91
N GLY A 274 -15.38 2.95 -13.68
CA GLY A 274 -13.94 2.91 -13.34
C GLY A 274 -13.06 2.71 -14.58
N LEU A 275 -11.91 2.06 -14.43
CA LEU A 275 -11.04 1.67 -15.58
C LEU A 275 -11.61 0.51 -16.42
N GLN A 276 -12.92 0.25 -16.32
CA GLN A 276 -13.61 -0.86 -16.93
C GLN A 276 -14.03 -0.54 -18.37
N HIS A 277 -13.06 -0.70 -19.27
CA HIS A 277 -13.24 -1.15 -20.65
C HIS A 277 -14.47 -0.60 -21.40
N ALA A 278 -14.35 0.63 -21.94
CA ALA A 278 -15.28 1.21 -22.91
C ALA A 278 -15.35 0.47 -24.28
N ALA A 279 -14.88 -0.79 -24.36
CA ALA A 279 -14.74 -1.55 -25.60
C ALA A 279 -15.88 -2.56 -25.85
N ASP A 280 -16.52 -3.09 -24.80
CA ASP A 280 -17.51 -4.18 -24.93
C ASP A 280 -18.97 -3.74 -24.78
N GLY A 281 -19.23 -2.46 -24.43
CA GLY A 281 -20.57 -1.84 -24.43
C GLY A 281 -21.52 -2.26 -23.30
N ASP A 282 -21.41 -3.48 -22.78
CA ASP A 282 -22.16 -4.00 -21.64
C ASP A 282 -21.27 -4.09 -20.39
N SER A 283 -21.37 -3.11 -19.48
CA SER A 283 -20.97 -3.37 -18.09
C SER A 283 -21.99 -4.36 -17.50
N PRO A 284 -21.58 -5.56 -17.03
CA PRO A 284 -22.51 -6.57 -16.49
C PRO A 284 -23.21 -6.11 -15.18
N LEU A 285 -22.94 -4.89 -14.74
CA LEU A 285 -23.38 -4.28 -13.49
C LEU A 285 -24.44 -3.17 -13.71
N GLY A 286 -24.82 -2.88 -14.97
CA GLY A 286 -25.70 -1.76 -15.33
C GLY A 286 -25.11 -0.39 -14.95
N GLU A 287 -25.93 0.67 -14.91
CA GLU A 287 -25.52 1.98 -14.36
C GLU A 287 -26.11 2.23 -12.95
N GLY A 288 -25.48 3.10 -12.16
CA GLY A 288 -26.03 3.60 -10.90
C GLY A 288 -25.74 2.75 -9.64
N PRO A 289 -26.43 3.02 -8.51
CA PRO A 289 -26.10 2.44 -7.20
C PRO A 289 -26.43 0.95 -7.13
N LEU A 290 -25.70 0.21 -6.29
CA LEU A 290 -25.95 -1.21 -6.07
C LEU A 290 -27.33 -1.42 -5.44
N GLY A 291 -28.05 -2.43 -5.91
CA GLY A 291 -29.37 -2.81 -5.40
C GLY A 291 -29.34 -3.42 -3.99
N PRO A 292 -30.51 -3.63 -3.36
CA PRO A 292 -30.60 -4.32 -2.07
C PRO A 292 -30.07 -5.75 -2.19
N PHE A 293 -29.32 -6.19 -1.19
CA PHE A 293 -28.68 -7.52 -1.11
C PHE A 293 -27.88 -7.93 -2.36
N THR A 294 -27.48 -6.96 -3.20
CA THR A 294 -26.83 -7.20 -4.49
C THR A 294 -25.34 -7.50 -4.30
N GLU A 295 -24.87 -8.50 -5.04
CA GLU A 295 -23.48 -8.94 -5.12
C GLU A 295 -22.91 -8.62 -6.51
N VAL A 296 -21.65 -8.24 -6.55
CA VAL A 296 -20.92 -7.79 -7.75
C VAL A 296 -19.48 -8.29 -7.65
N TRP A 297 -18.97 -8.87 -8.74
CA TRP A 297 -17.55 -9.17 -8.90
C TRP A 297 -16.87 -8.02 -9.66
N ILE A 298 -15.80 -7.47 -9.09
CA ILE A 298 -15.08 -6.28 -9.54
C ILE A 298 -13.72 -6.74 -10.09
N PRO A 299 -13.53 -6.77 -11.43
CA PRO A 299 -12.22 -7.04 -12.03
C PRO A 299 -11.23 -5.92 -11.74
N LEU A 300 -9.99 -6.32 -11.45
CA LEU A 300 -8.87 -5.44 -11.13
C LEU A 300 -7.99 -5.24 -12.38
N TYR A 301 -8.53 -4.60 -13.42
CA TYR A 301 -7.84 -4.47 -14.72
C TYR A 301 -6.44 -3.86 -14.62
N ALA A 302 -6.21 -2.91 -13.70
CA ALA A 302 -4.90 -2.32 -13.44
C ALA A 302 -3.83 -3.34 -12.99
N LEU A 303 -4.24 -4.53 -12.54
CA LEU A 303 -3.40 -5.59 -11.99
C LEU A 303 -3.42 -6.87 -12.85
N MET A 304 -3.98 -6.83 -14.09
CA MET A 304 -4.15 -8.03 -14.93
C MET A 304 -2.86 -8.78 -15.29
N SER A 305 -1.71 -8.09 -15.23
CA SER A 305 -0.37 -8.65 -15.50
C SER A 305 0.48 -8.73 -14.23
N VAL A 306 -0.14 -8.60 -13.06
CA VAL A 306 0.51 -8.64 -11.74
C VAL A 306 0.13 -9.97 -11.08
N PRO A 307 1.07 -10.74 -10.51
CA PRO A 307 0.79 -11.95 -9.77
C PRO A 307 0.26 -11.59 -8.36
N VAL A 308 -0.94 -11.01 -8.32
CA VAL A 308 -1.54 -10.45 -7.10
C VAL A 308 -2.31 -11.51 -6.30
N THR A 309 -2.06 -11.59 -4.99
CA THR A 309 -2.80 -12.46 -4.06
C THR A 309 -3.82 -11.70 -3.21
N ALA A 310 -3.57 -10.43 -2.89
CA ALA A 310 -4.50 -9.56 -2.18
C ALA A 310 -4.35 -8.08 -2.59
N VAL A 311 -5.42 -7.31 -2.43
CA VAL A 311 -5.41 -5.84 -2.62
C VAL A 311 -5.75 -5.12 -1.33
N GLU A 312 -5.04 -4.03 -1.05
CA GLU A 312 -5.40 -3.07 -0.01
C GLU A 312 -6.21 -1.94 -0.64
N VAL A 313 -7.47 -1.79 -0.21
CA VAL A 313 -8.44 -0.87 -0.79
C VAL A 313 -9.13 -0.02 0.27
N ASN A 314 -9.46 1.23 -0.06
CA ASN A 314 -10.50 1.98 0.64
C ASN A 314 -11.85 1.63 0.03
N VAL A 315 -12.74 1.04 0.82
CA VAL A 315 -14.12 0.76 0.41
C VAL A 315 -14.98 1.89 0.95
N THR A 316 -15.65 2.65 0.07
CA THR A 316 -16.50 3.77 0.49
C THR A 316 -17.95 3.56 0.06
N ALA A 317 -18.85 3.55 1.04
CA ALA A 317 -20.30 3.63 0.80
C ALA A 317 -20.72 5.10 0.75
N THR A 318 -21.55 5.46 -0.22
CA THR A 318 -22.11 6.81 -0.34
C THR A 318 -23.57 6.78 -0.81
N GLU A 319 -24.32 7.81 -0.43
CA GLU A 319 -25.76 7.95 -0.68
C GLU A 319 -26.60 6.66 -0.38
N PRO A 320 -26.38 5.95 0.74
CA PRO A 320 -27.20 4.79 1.08
C PRO A 320 -28.64 5.21 1.39
N THR A 321 -29.62 4.41 0.99
CA THR A 321 -31.05 4.69 1.21
C THR A 321 -31.65 3.96 2.42
N GLN A 322 -30.91 3.02 3.01
CA GLN A 322 -31.28 2.24 4.21
C GLN A 322 -29.99 1.98 5.01
N PRO A 323 -30.06 1.71 6.34
CA PRO A 323 -28.91 1.25 7.08
C PRO A 323 -28.46 -0.14 6.62
N GLY A 324 -27.17 -0.43 6.72
CA GLY A 324 -26.59 -1.71 6.34
C GLY A 324 -25.07 -1.70 6.34
N HIS A 325 -24.48 -2.62 5.59
CA HIS A 325 -23.03 -2.71 5.45
C HIS A 325 -22.59 -3.26 4.10
N LEU A 326 -21.33 -2.97 3.75
CA LEU A 326 -20.62 -3.60 2.65
C LEU A 326 -19.77 -4.76 3.18
N VAL A 327 -19.73 -5.85 2.40
CA VAL A 327 -18.80 -6.97 2.56
C VAL A 327 -17.97 -7.06 1.30
N ALA A 328 -16.65 -7.15 1.42
CA ALA A 328 -15.69 -7.36 0.34
C ALA A 328 -14.87 -8.62 0.63
N TRP A 329 -14.77 -9.54 -0.32
CA TRP A 329 -14.15 -10.86 -0.13
C TRP A 329 -13.69 -11.45 -1.48
N PRO A 330 -13.06 -12.63 -1.51
CA PRO A 330 -12.49 -13.19 -2.73
C PRO A 330 -13.54 -13.54 -3.82
N GLY A 331 -14.78 -13.86 -3.45
CA GLY A 331 -15.86 -14.19 -4.40
C GLY A 331 -15.97 -15.66 -4.84
N GLN A 332 -15.01 -16.51 -4.48
CA GLN A 332 -15.08 -17.96 -4.70
C GLN A 332 -15.86 -18.72 -3.62
N SER A 333 -16.16 -18.05 -2.50
CA SER A 333 -16.92 -18.57 -1.35
C SER A 333 -18.18 -17.71 -1.12
N PRO A 334 -19.18 -18.19 -0.36
CA PRO A 334 -20.28 -17.35 0.10
C PRO A 334 -19.77 -16.14 0.90
N ALA A 335 -20.43 -14.98 0.75
CA ALA A 335 -20.07 -13.76 1.45
C ALA A 335 -19.88 -13.99 2.97
N PRO A 336 -18.71 -13.61 3.56
CA PRO A 336 -18.46 -13.75 4.99
C PRO A 336 -19.50 -13.06 5.89
N GLY A 337 -19.61 -13.55 7.13
CA GLY A 337 -20.48 -12.96 8.17
C GLY A 337 -19.93 -11.69 8.84
N VAL A 338 -18.82 -11.15 8.31
CA VAL A 338 -18.12 -9.96 8.81
C VAL A 338 -18.35 -8.78 7.86
N SER A 339 -18.37 -7.55 8.37
CA SER A 339 -18.59 -6.33 7.58
C SER A 339 -17.30 -5.54 7.43
N ASN A 340 -17.07 -4.93 6.26
CA ASN A 340 -15.97 -3.97 6.06
C ASN A 340 -16.41 -2.53 6.37
N VAL A 341 -17.54 -2.09 5.81
CA VAL A 341 -18.06 -0.71 5.98
C VAL A 341 -19.48 -0.78 6.51
N ASN A 342 -19.82 -0.06 7.58
CA ASN A 342 -21.18 0.04 8.09
C ASN A 342 -21.70 1.48 7.88
N PHE A 343 -22.96 1.63 7.48
CA PHE A 343 -23.53 2.91 7.09
C PHE A 343 -25.00 3.06 7.52
N VAL A 344 -25.44 4.30 7.71
CA VAL A 344 -26.84 4.71 7.85
C VAL A 344 -27.22 5.68 6.71
N PRO A 345 -28.52 5.90 6.42
CA PRO A 345 -28.95 6.63 5.22
C PRO A 345 -28.30 8.01 5.04
N GLY A 346 -27.92 8.32 3.80
CA GLY A 346 -27.34 9.62 3.42
C GLY A 346 -25.88 9.85 3.82
N GLN A 347 -25.20 8.88 4.46
CA GLN A 347 -23.77 9.00 4.79
C GLN A 347 -22.85 8.83 3.57
N THR A 348 -21.64 9.37 3.68
CA THR A 348 -20.47 8.99 2.87
C THR A 348 -19.39 8.54 3.84
N VAL A 349 -19.11 7.24 3.90
CA VAL A 349 -18.22 6.64 4.89
C VAL A 349 -17.26 5.63 4.25
N PRO A 350 -15.93 5.78 4.43
CA PRO A 350 -14.93 4.81 4.04
C PRO A 350 -14.64 3.82 5.18
N ASN A 351 -14.07 2.66 4.83
CA ASN A 351 -13.16 1.92 5.69
C ASN A 351 -12.12 1.19 4.82
N ARG A 352 -10.89 1.07 5.33
CA ARG A 352 -9.85 0.28 4.67
C ARG A 352 -10.13 -1.22 4.81
N ALA A 353 -9.84 -1.97 3.75
CA ALA A 353 -9.91 -3.42 3.72
C ALA A 353 -8.68 -3.99 3.01
N VAL A 354 -8.21 -5.16 3.45
CA VAL A 354 -7.30 -5.99 2.66
C VAL A 354 -8.11 -7.20 2.22
N VAL A 355 -8.20 -7.42 0.91
CA VAL A 355 -9.12 -8.39 0.32
C VAL A 355 -8.31 -9.37 -0.55
N PRO A 356 -8.36 -10.69 -0.30
CA PRO A 356 -7.69 -11.66 -1.16
C PRO A 356 -8.37 -11.67 -2.54
N VAL A 357 -7.56 -11.85 -3.58
CA VAL A 357 -7.96 -11.77 -4.99
C VAL A 357 -8.27 -13.15 -5.54
N THR A 358 -9.26 -13.23 -6.42
CA THR A 358 -9.54 -14.45 -7.20
C THR A 358 -9.40 -14.20 -8.68
N PHE A 359 -9.12 -15.27 -9.42
CA PHE A 359 -9.02 -15.25 -10.86
C PHE A 359 -10.28 -15.88 -11.46
N ASN A 360 -10.91 -15.20 -12.43
CA ASN A 360 -12.03 -15.75 -13.18
C ASN A 360 -11.56 -16.79 -14.21
N ALA A 361 -12.49 -17.38 -14.96
CA ALA A 361 -12.19 -18.39 -16.00
C ALA A 361 -11.28 -17.89 -17.15
N MET A 362 -11.08 -16.58 -17.27
CA MET A 362 -10.19 -15.93 -18.25
C MET A 362 -8.82 -15.55 -17.64
N GLY A 363 -8.59 -15.88 -16.36
CA GLY A 363 -7.38 -15.51 -15.64
C GLY A 363 -7.34 -14.04 -15.19
N TRP A 364 -8.47 -13.32 -15.15
CA TRP A 364 -8.48 -11.93 -14.70
C TRP A 364 -8.65 -11.86 -13.17
N PRO A 365 -7.81 -11.08 -12.47
CA PRO A 365 -7.94 -10.86 -11.03
C PRO A 365 -9.19 -10.03 -10.72
N GLY A 366 -9.84 -10.32 -9.59
CA GLY A 366 -10.97 -9.56 -9.08
C GLY A 366 -11.31 -9.85 -7.62
N ILE A 367 -12.20 -9.04 -7.07
CA ILE A 367 -12.79 -9.19 -5.73
C ILE A 367 -14.31 -9.15 -5.82
N ALA A 368 -15.01 -9.85 -4.94
CA ALA A 368 -16.45 -9.71 -4.77
C ALA A 368 -16.80 -8.62 -3.73
N LEU A 369 -17.93 -7.97 -3.94
CA LEU A 369 -18.50 -6.96 -3.07
C LEU A 369 -20.02 -7.15 -2.98
N LYS A 370 -20.59 -6.99 -1.77
CA LYS A 370 -22.03 -7.10 -1.51
C LYS A 370 -22.55 -5.88 -0.76
N ASN A 371 -23.62 -5.29 -1.28
CA ASN A 371 -24.47 -4.37 -0.51
C ASN A 371 -25.41 -5.19 0.38
N ASN A 372 -25.04 -5.45 1.63
CA ASN A 372 -25.86 -6.20 2.58
C ASN A 372 -26.84 -5.27 3.31
N SER A 373 -27.70 -4.60 2.54
CA SER A 373 -28.79 -3.75 3.04
C SER A 373 -30.08 -3.98 2.26
N GLY A 374 -31.21 -3.60 2.86
CA GLY A 374 -32.51 -3.54 2.19
C GLY A 374 -32.71 -2.29 1.30
N GLY A 375 -31.66 -1.49 1.09
CA GLY A 375 -31.70 -0.28 0.27
C GLY A 375 -30.67 -0.30 -0.85
N ARG A 376 -30.53 0.84 -1.54
CA ARG A 376 -29.46 1.06 -2.52
C ARG A 376 -28.33 1.86 -1.90
N THR A 377 -27.11 1.72 -2.41
CA THR A 377 -25.98 2.61 -2.10
C THR A 377 -25.04 2.70 -3.27
N HIS A 378 -24.45 3.88 -3.48
CA HIS A 378 -23.29 4.01 -4.35
C HIS A 378 -22.05 3.49 -3.62
N VAL A 379 -21.23 2.69 -4.31
CA VAL A 379 -19.93 2.23 -3.81
C VAL A 379 -18.80 2.77 -4.68
N ILE A 380 -17.67 2.98 -4.01
CA ILE A 380 -16.38 3.41 -4.52
C ILE A 380 -15.33 2.44 -3.97
N ILE A 381 -14.38 2.03 -4.81
CA ILE A 381 -13.19 1.25 -4.42
C ILE A 381 -11.95 2.00 -4.91
N ASP A 382 -11.10 2.39 -3.96
CA ASP A 382 -9.81 3.03 -4.20
C ASP A 382 -8.68 2.09 -3.79
N LEU A 383 -7.81 1.68 -4.72
CA LEU A 383 -6.59 0.91 -4.43
C LEU A 383 -5.59 1.79 -3.67
N GLN A 384 -4.99 1.28 -2.59
CA GLN A 384 -3.86 1.89 -1.87
C GLN A 384 -2.55 1.14 -2.16
N GLY A 385 -2.63 -0.17 -2.37
CA GLY A 385 -1.52 -1.03 -2.76
C GLY A 385 -1.97 -2.48 -2.93
N PHE A 386 -1.04 -3.39 -3.18
CA PHE A 386 -1.34 -4.81 -3.36
C PHE A 386 -0.26 -5.70 -2.76
N TYR A 387 -0.59 -6.98 -2.59
CA TYR A 387 0.32 -8.04 -2.18
C TYR A 387 0.50 -9.03 -3.34
N ASP A 388 1.73 -9.43 -3.63
CA ASP A 388 2.06 -10.36 -4.71
C ASP A 388 1.95 -11.83 -4.27
N ASP A 389 2.51 -12.78 -5.03
CA ASP A 389 2.65 -14.19 -4.68
C ASP A 389 4.09 -14.57 -4.26
N GLY A 390 4.92 -13.57 -3.93
CA GLY A 390 6.35 -13.70 -3.68
C GLY A 390 7.23 -13.80 -4.94
N SER A 391 6.66 -13.78 -6.16
CA SER A 391 7.43 -13.85 -7.40
C SER A 391 7.96 -12.50 -7.90
N LEU A 392 7.47 -11.37 -7.38
CA LEU A 392 7.98 -10.06 -7.74
C LEU A 392 9.21 -9.68 -6.88
N PRO A 393 10.26 -9.09 -7.46
CA PRO A 393 11.35 -8.52 -6.69
C PRO A 393 10.87 -7.28 -5.93
N ALA A 394 11.59 -6.92 -4.86
CA ALA A 394 11.41 -5.65 -4.16
C ALA A 394 10.07 -5.47 -3.39
N GLY A 395 9.40 -6.56 -3.02
CA GLY A 395 8.23 -6.52 -2.14
C GLY A 395 8.57 -5.99 -0.75
N LEU A 396 7.77 -5.05 -0.25
CA LEU A 396 7.98 -4.33 1.00
C LEU A 396 7.57 -5.18 2.22
N ARG A 397 8.18 -4.88 3.36
CA ARG A 397 7.88 -5.50 4.67
C ARG A 397 7.19 -4.52 5.60
N TYR A 398 6.18 -4.98 6.34
CA TYR A 398 5.55 -4.16 7.38
C TYR A 398 6.28 -4.26 8.71
N ARG A 399 6.66 -3.12 9.30
CA ARG A 399 7.12 -3.03 10.68
C ARG A 399 6.07 -2.32 11.54
N PRO A 400 5.43 -3.01 12.51
CA PRO A 400 4.60 -2.34 13.49
C PRO A 400 5.44 -1.44 14.41
N THR A 401 4.81 -0.39 14.94
CA THR A 401 5.38 0.50 15.96
C THR A 401 4.33 0.76 17.04
N ASP A 402 4.74 1.19 18.23
CA ASP A 402 3.82 1.73 19.23
C ASP A 402 2.97 2.87 18.65
N THR A 403 1.66 2.85 18.91
CA THR A 403 0.75 3.84 18.33
C THR A 403 0.99 5.22 18.94
N ARG A 404 1.40 6.18 18.10
CA ARG A 404 1.79 7.53 18.55
C ARG A 404 1.26 8.64 17.67
N ARG A 405 0.93 9.79 18.27
CA ARG A 405 0.49 10.97 17.52
C ARG A 405 1.67 11.68 16.87
N ILE A 406 1.58 11.89 15.56
CA ILE A 406 2.63 12.52 14.75
C ILE A 406 2.19 13.87 14.16
N ALA A 407 0.89 14.13 14.06
CA ALA A 407 0.35 15.47 13.84
C ALA A 407 -0.98 15.69 14.57
N ASP A 408 -1.22 16.90 15.06
CA ASP A 408 -2.47 17.32 15.69
C ASP A 408 -2.73 18.80 15.42
N THR A 409 -3.54 19.14 14.42
CA THR A 409 -3.76 20.55 14.08
C THR A 409 -4.65 21.30 15.08
N ARG A 410 -5.20 20.61 16.09
CA ARG A 410 -5.91 21.23 17.21
C ARG A 410 -4.93 21.93 18.17
N VAL A 411 -3.70 21.43 18.25
CA VAL A 411 -2.61 22.10 18.98
C VAL A 411 -2.29 23.42 18.28
N GLY A 412 -2.41 24.54 18.99
CA GLY A 412 -2.31 25.89 18.41
C GLY A 412 -3.55 26.36 17.65
N ASN A 413 -4.59 25.51 17.50
CA ASN A 413 -5.83 25.82 16.78
C ASN A 413 -5.61 26.26 15.32
N HIS A 414 -4.99 25.37 14.52
CA HIS A 414 -4.60 25.61 13.12
C HIS A 414 -5.33 24.67 12.15
N PRO A 415 -6.66 24.74 12.00
CA PRO A 415 -7.38 23.88 11.08
C PRO A 415 -6.93 24.12 9.63
N LEU A 416 -7.01 23.07 8.80
CA LEU A 416 -6.77 23.19 7.37
C LEU A 416 -7.94 23.89 6.71
N ALA A 417 -7.66 24.89 5.88
CA ALA A 417 -8.61 25.45 4.93
C ALA A 417 -8.86 24.49 3.75
N PRO A 418 -9.94 24.66 2.97
CA PRO A 418 -10.15 23.91 1.73
C PRO A 418 -8.94 23.99 0.79
N GLY A 419 -8.47 22.86 0.29
CA GLY A 419 -7.27 22.73 -0.54
C GLY A 419 -5.93 22.88 0.19
N GLN A 420 -5.91 23.17 1.50
CA GLN A 420 -4.67 23.31 2.25
C GLN A 420 -4.05 21.95 2.58
N THR A 421 -2.73 21.85 2.42
CA THR A 421 -1.95 20.66 2.76
C THR A 421 -1.25 20.81 4.11
N LEU A 422 -1.42 19.81 4.97
CA LEU A 422 -0.58 19.54 6.13
C LEU A 422 0.61 18.68 5.68
N VAL A 423 1.83 19.15 5.91
CA VAL A 423 3.01 18.27 5.88
C VAL A 423 3.12 17.60 7.25
N VAL A 424 3.06 16.27 7.26
CA VAL A 424 3.17 15.47 8.48
C VAL A 424 4.65 15.12 8.69
N PRO A 425 5.23 15.36 9.88
CA PRO A 425 6.64 15.08 10.12
C PRO A 425 6.90 13.56 10.11
N ARG A 426 8.14 13.18 9.73
CA ARG A 426 8.64 11.83 9.97
C ARG A 426 8.61 11.53 11.47
N PRO A 427 8.18 10.33 11.90
CA PRO A 427 8.04 10.08 13.33
C PRO A 427 9.41 9.87 14.03
N THR A 428 10.45 9.36 13.35
CA THR A 428 11.87 9.27 13.79
C THR A 428 12.81 9.35 12.58
N GLU A 429 14.12 9.49 12.84
CA GLU A 429 15.16 9.36 11.80
C GLU A 429 15.32 7.91 11.30
N GLN A 430 15.02 6.88 12.08
CA GLN A 430 15.08 5.50 11.58
C GLN A 430 13.98 5.20 10.54
N GLU A 431 12.91 6.00 10.54
CA GLU A 431 11.85 5.99 9.52
C GLU A 431 12.17 6.90 8.32
N GLU A 432 13.41 7.43 8.17
CA GLU A 432 13.85 8.00 6.88
C GLU A 432 13.68 6.99 5.74
N ALA A 433 13.76 5.70 6.06
CA ALA A 433 13.70 4.59 5.13
C ALA A 433 12.28 4.12 4.74
N ALA A 434 11.23 4.72 5.31
CA ALA A 434 9.86 4.26 5.08
C ALA A 434 9.40 4.52 3.64
N VAL A 435 8.89 3.49 2.97
CA VAL A 435 8.26 3.57 1.65
C VAL A 435 6.82 4.05 1.74
N ALA A 436 6.12 3.62 2.79
CA ALA A 436 4.77 4.07 3.12
C ALA A 436 4.52 3.96 4.62
N HIS A 437 3.71 4.85 5.18
CA HIS A 437 3.31 4.83 6.58
C HIS A 437 1.88 4.32 6.72
N VAL A 438 1.66 3.44 7.70
CA VAL A 438 0.33 3.01 8.13
C VAL A 438 -0.11 3.95 9.27
N VAL A 439 -1.10 4.78 8.97
CA VAL A 439 -1.57 5.87 9.83
C VAL A 439 -3.08 5.83 9.99
N ASN A 440 -3.57 6.13 11.20
CA ASN A 440 -4.96 6.47 11.41
C ASN A 440 -5.12 7.97 11.22
N VAL A 441 -5.80 8.37 10.14
CA VAL A 441 -6.08 9.78 9.84
C VAL A 441 -7.46 10.11 10.36
N THR A 442 -7.57 11.08 11.27
CA THR A 442 -8.86 11.51 11.84
C THR A 442 -9.17 12.93 11.41
N ALA A 443 -10.29 13.09 10.70
CA ALA A 443 -10.94 14.39 10.55
C ALA A 443 -11.76 14.69 11.80
N THR A 444 -11.66 15.91 12.34
CA THR A 444 -12.40 16.34 13.54
C THR A 444 -12.75 17.83 13.45
N GLN A 445 -13.76 18.26 14.21
CA GLN A 445 -14.17 19.68 14.34
C GLN A 445 -14.42 20.39 12.99
N SER A 446 -14.91 19.66 11.98
CA SER A 446 -15.10 20.19 10.63
C SER A 446 -16.27 21.20 10.54
N THR A 447 -16.09 22.27 9.75
CA THR A 447 -17.12 23.31 9.58
C THR A 447 -18.23 22.91 8.61
N GLY A 448 -18.00 21.91 7.77
CA GLY A 448 -18.90 21.34 6.78
C GLY A 448 -18.44 19.93 6.36
N PRO A 449 -19.25 19.17 5.59
CA PRO A 449 -18.84 17.87 5.07
C PRO A 449 -17.64 17.99 4.12
N GLY A 450 -16.82 16.96 4.07
CA GLY A 450 -15.62 16.96 3.24
C GLY A 450 -14.86 15.65 3.22
N HIS A 451 -13.61 15.73 2.79
CA HIS A 451 -12.70 14.60 2.70
C HIS A 451 -11.25 15.02 2.95
N LEU A 452 -10.39 14.05 3.26
CA LEU A 452 -8.95 14.19 3.34
C LEU A 452 -8.27 13.28 2.29
N ILE A 453 -7.19 13.77 1.69
CA ILE A 453 -6.35 13.03 0.74
C ILE A 453 -4.98 12.81 1.40
N GLY A 454 -4.55 11.55 1.55
CA GLY A 454 -3.20 11.19 1.99
C GLY A 454 -2.30 10.94 0.78
N TRP A 455 -1.09 11.50 0.77
CA TRP A 455 -0.13 11.36 -0.33
C TRP A 455 1.32 11.66 0.11
N SER A 456 2.29 11.55 -0.81
CA SER A 456 3.72 11.64 -0.49
C SER A 456 4.26 13.06 -0.23
N GLY A 457 3.51 14.11 -0.54
CA GLY A 457 3.93 15.51 -0.40
C GLY A 457 4.85 16.02 -1.52
N ASP A 458 5.52 15.13 -2.25
CA ASP A 458 6.44 15.44 -3.36
C ASP A 458 5.94 14.97 -4.75
N GLY A 459 4.88 14.15 -4.79
CA GLY A 459 4.32 13.56 -6.00
C GLY A 459 3.09 14.29 -6.56
N VAL A 460 2.29 13.57 -7.35
CA VAL A 460 0.97 14.04 -7.80
C VAL A 460 -0.05 13.73 -6.71
N VAL A 461 -0.89 14.72 -6.36
CA VAL A 461 -2.01 14.54 -5.42
C VAL A 461 -3.02 13.54 -6.00
N PRO A 462 -3.33 12.41 -5.33
CA PRO A 462 -4.30 11.42 -5.80
C PRO A 462 -5.70 12.00 -5.93
N GLY A 463 -6.47 11.51 -6.92
CA GLY A 463 -7.89 11.84 -7.10
C GLY A 463 -8.84 11.09 -6.13
N THR A 464 -8.33 10.64 -4.99
CA THR A 464 -8.98 9.64 -4.12
C THR A 464 -8.86 10.05 -2.65
N SER A 465 -9.90 9.84 -1.85
CA SER A 465 -9.90 10.22 -0.43
C SER A 465 -9.55 9.06 0.50
N VAL A 466 -8.75 9.33 1.54
CA VAL A 466 -8.50 8.39 2.64
C VAL A 466 -9.57 8.50 3.72
N VAL A 467 -10.11 9.70 3.98
CA VAL A 467 -11.21 9.93 4.93
C VAL A 467 -12.32 10.72 4.24
N ASN A 468 -13.57 10.37 4.48
CA ASN A 468 -14.74 11.20 4.19
C ASN A 468 -15.49 11.43 5.50
N PHE A 469 -15.99 12.65 5.70
CA PHE A 469 -16.52 13.08 7.00
C PHE A 469 -17.73 13.99 6.86
N ALA A 470 -18.66 13.87 7.80
CA ALA A 470 -19.76 14.82 7.97
C ALA A 470 -19.30 16.06 8.76
N ARG A 471 -20.17 17.09 8.80
CA ARG A 471 -19.91 18.32 9.56
C ARG A 471 -19.85 18.06 11.07
N GLY A 472 -18.75 18.45 11.70
CA GLY A 472 -18.54 18.38 13.15
C GLY A 472 -18.37 16.95 13.69
N GLU A 473 -18.17 15.98 12.80
CA GLU A 473 -17.97 14.58 13.16
C GLU A 473 -16.48 14.26 13.36
N ASP A 474 -16.18 13.40 14.33
CA ASP A 474 -14.88 12.73 14.44
C ASP A 474 -14.90 11.47 13.56
N SER A 475 -14.17 11.51 12.43
CA SER A 475 -14.13 10.46 11.42
C SER A 475 -12.69 9.96 11.23
N PRO A 476 -12.28 8.88 11.91
CA PRO A 476 -11.02 8.18 11.65
C PRO A 476 -11.16 7.24 10.44
N ASN A 477 -10.06 7.01 9.72
CA ASN A 477 -9.87 5.83 8.89
C ASN A 477 -8.38 5.45 8.87
N LEU A 478 -8.08 4.17 8.90
CA LEU A 478 -6.73 3.66 8.65
C LEU A 478 -6.37 3.86 7.17
N ALA A 479 -5.13 4.26 6.90
CA ALA A 479 -4.62 4.43 5.55
C ALA A 479 -3.15 4.02 5.47
N THR A 480 -2.76 3.37 4.37
CA THR A 480 -1.35 3.32 3.98
C THR A 480 -1.08 4.51 3.05
N VAL A 481 -0.15 5.37 3.45
CA VAL A 481 0.22 6.58 2.70
C VAL A 481 1.68 6.49 2.29
N THR A 482 1.92 6.41 0.98
CA THR A 482 3.26 6.41 0.38
C THR A 482 4.04 7.65 0.81
N ALA A 483 5.30 7.47 1.20
CA ALA A 483 6.16 8.52 1.70
C ALA A 483 6.87 9.28 0.55
N GLY A 484 7.22 10.54 0.80
CA GLY A 484 8.04 11.36 -0.10
C GLY A 484 9.52 10.98 -0.07
N ALA A 485 10.34 11.65 -0.88
CA ALA A 485 11.79 11.48 -0.90
C ALA A 485 12.47 11.92 0.40
N ASP A 486 11.80 12.74 1.23
CA ASP A 486 12.19 13.07 2.60
C ASP A 486 11.45 12.21 3.64
N GLY A 487 10.91 11.06 3.24
CA GLY A 487 10.15 10.10 4.05
C GLY A 487 8.94 10.69 4.79
N ARG A 488 8.50 11.91 4.48
CA ARG A 488 7.28 12.49 5.07
C ARG A 488 6.04 12.05 4.31
N ILE A 489 4.88 12.31 4.89
CA ILE A 489 3.59 12.23 4.20
C ILE A 489 2.89 13.59 4.25
N ALA A 490 1.91 13.76 3.38
CA ALA A 490 1.07 14.95 3.30
C ALA A 490 -0.41 14.56 3.43
N VAL A 491 -1.19 15.41 4.10
CA VAL A 491 -2.65 15.30 4.19
C VAL A 491 -3.27 16.61 3.67
N THR A 492 -4.01 16.53 2.57
CA THR A 492 -4.69 17.69 1.96
C THR A 492 -6.16 17.70 2.33
N GLY A 493 -6.65 18.83 2.84
CA GLY A 493 -8.06 19.06 3.11
C GLY A 493 -8.84 19.33 1.82
N GLY A 494 -10.00 18.68 1.66
CA GLY A 494 -10.88 18.84 0.50
C GLY A 494 -11.71 20.13 0.55
N SER A 495 -13.01 20.00 0.82
CA SER A 495 -14.03 21.03 0.58
C SER A 495 -14.42 21.91 1.78
N SER A 496 -13.92 21.63 2.98
CA SER A 496 -14.31 22.34 4.21
C SER A 496 -13.13 22.57 5.15
N THR A 497 -13.29 23.51 6.09
CA THR A 497 -12.29 23.73 7.14
C THR A 497 -12.36 22.59 8.15
N VAL A 498 -11.21 21.99 8.48
CA VAL A 498 -11.16 20.74 9.27
C VAL A 498 -9.89 20.65 10.11
N HIS A 499 -10.00 20.12 11.33
CA HIS A 499 -8.84 19.72 12.10
C HIS A 499 -8.44 18.28 11.74
N VAL A 500 -7.13 18.04 11.65
CA VAL A 500 -6.56 16.75 11.28
C VAL A 500 -5.69 16.25 12.41
N VAL A 501 -5.92 15.00 12.79
CA VAL A 501 -5.05 14.24 13.68
C VAL A 501 -4.48 13.07 12.89
N VAL A 502 -3.18 12.81 13.03
CA VAL A 502 -2.50 11.68 12.41
C VAL A 502 -1.79 10.91 13.50
N ASP A 503 -2.25 9.69 13.75
CA ASP A 503 -1.63 8.73 14.66
C ASP A 503 -0.95 7.63 13.81
N HIS A 504 0.31 7.29 14.12
CA HIS A 504 1.15 6.33 13.39
C HIS A 504 1.12 4.96 14.05
N LEU A 505 1.00 3.89 13.24
CA LEU A 505 0.91 2.50 13.71
C LEU A 505 2.08 1.63 13.20
N GLY A 506 2.77 2.04 12.14
CA GLY A 506 3.90 1.31 11.57
C GLY A 506 4.20 1.77 10.15
N TYR A 507 5.18 1.13 9.50
CA TYR A 507 5.63 1.52 8.16
C TYR A 507 6.02 0.32 7.30
N PHE A 508 6.02 0.52 5.99
CA PHE A 508 6.57 -0.40 5.01
C PHE A 508 7.98 0.02 4.60
N TYR A 509 8.91 -0.93 4.46
CA TYR A 509 10.33 -0.72 4.11
C TYR A 509 10.89 -1.80 3.16
#